data_AF-A0A3M1PGI8-F1
#
_entry.id   AF-A0A3M1PGI8-F1
#
_cell.length_a   1.000
_cell.length_b   1.000
_cell.length_c   1.000
_cell.angle_alpha   90.00
_cell.angle_beta   90.00
_cell.angle_gamma   90.00
#
_symmetry.space_group_name_H-M   'P 1'
#
loop_
_entity.id
_entity.type
_entity.pdbx_description
1 polymer ?
#
loop_
_entity_poly.entity_id
_entity_poly.type
_entity_poly.pdbx_seq_one_letter_code
_entity_poly.pdbx_strand_id
1 'polypeptide(L)'
;MYLAAGPVVTLTLVWFGYFLFRRASSTSTRGVWLILALVNGFGVIFFPLNYIWGSGDLTFIAYHLRTSEVWLAVPYELLRGGGLLAILLGLETWRERLRWVNPALSGVLLTMAALSLLDQAVRTGVVQGNRFFASVAGWSAPVLVLHLVVLGTFVLLWRKRKKAH
;
A
#
# COMPACT_ATOMS: atom_id res chain seq x y z
N MET A 1 -13.30 9.61 14.65
CA MET A 1 -12.96 8.18 14.65
C MET A 1 -11.62 8.07 13.94
N TYR A 2 -10.54 7.74 14.67
CA TYR A 2 -9.18 7.78 14.14
C TYR A 2 -8.86 6.43 13.52
N LEU A 3 -9.07 6.32 12.21
CA LEU A 3 -8.84 5.07 11.51
C LEU A 3 -7.36 5.00 11.10
N ALA A 4 -6.68 3.91 11.44
CA ALA A 4 -5.37 3.57 10.88
C ALA A 4 -5.52 3.14 9.41
N ALA A 5 -6.20 3.95 8.60
CA ALA A 5 -6.68 3.56 7.28
C ALA A 5 -5.52 3.25 6.34
N GLY A 6 -4.43 4.02 6.37
CA GLY A 6 -3.23 3.74 5.56
C GLY A 6 -2.61 2.37 5.85
N PRO A 7 -2.20 2.08 7.10
CA PRO A 7 -1.67 0.78 7.49
C PRO A 7 -2.64 -0.38 7.22
N VAL A 8 -3.93 -0.21 7.53
CA VAL A 8 -4.94 -1.25 7.31
C VAL A 8 -5.17 -1.54 5.82
N VAL A 9 -5.21 -0.51 4.98
CA VAL A 9 -5.37 -0.66 3.53
C VAL A 9 -4.18 -1.39 2.93
N THR A 10 -2.96 -0.96 3.26
CA THR A 10 -1.75 -1.62 2.72
C THR A 10 -1.69 -3.08 3.16
N LEU A 11 -1.99 -3.36 4.43
CA LEU A 11 -2.09 -4.73 4.94
C LEU A 11 -3.12 -5.56 4.17
N THR A 12 -4.32 -4.99 3.98
CA THR A 12 -5.41 -5.64 3.24
C THR A 12 -4.99 -5.95 1.81
N LEU A 13 -4.31 -5.02 1.13
CA LEU A 13 -3.87 -5.21 -0.25
C LEU A 13 -2.78 -6.28 -0.40
N VAL A 14 -1.88 -6.42 0.59
CA VAL A 14 -0.90 -7.51 0.60
C VAL A 14 -1.60 -8.87 0.65
N TRP A 15 -2.44 -9.07 1.67
CA TRP A 15 -3.08 -10.37 1.90
C TRP A 15 -4.15 -10.69 0.86
N PHE A 16 -4.97 -9.71 0.49
CA PHE A 16 -5.99 -9.88 -0.54
C PHE A 16 -5.36 -10.09 -1.92
N GLY A 17 -4.32 -9.32 -2.26
CA GLY A 17 -3.55 -9.53 -3.48
C GLY A 17 -2.93 -10.92 -3.54
N TYR A 18 -2.32 -11.39 -2.44
CA TYR A 18 -1.77 -12.75 -2.38
C TYR A 18 -2.85 -13.82 -2.53
N PHE A 19 -3.99 -13.67 -1.83
CA PHE A 19 -5.12 -14.58 -1.94
C PHE A 19 -5.65 -14.68 -3.38
N LEU A 20 -5.82 -13.54 -4.06
CA LEU A 20 -6.28 -13.51 -5.45
C LEU A 20 -5.22 -14.03 -6.42
N PHE A 21 -3.93 -13.81 -6.16
CA PHE A 21 -2.83 -14.44 -6.89
C PHE A 21 -2.94 -15.97 -6.83
N ARG A 22 -3.24 -16.54 -5.66
CA ARG A 22 -3.39 -17.99 -5.48
C ARG A 22 -4.64 -18.56 -6.18
N ARG A 23 -5.70 -17.77 -6.31
CA ARG A 23 -6.97 -18.19 -6.95
C ARG A 23 -7.08 -17.85 -8.43
N ALA A 24 -6.20 -17.02 -8.97
CA ALA A 24 -6.26 -16.61 -10.36
C ALA A 24 -5.92 -17.76 -11.32
N SER A 25 -6.84 -18.08 -12.22
CA SER A 25 -6.66 -19.12 -13.24
C SER A 25 -5.84 -18.65 -14.44
N SER A 26 -5.87 -17.35 -14.76
CA SER A 26 -5.10 -16.77 -15.87
C SER A 26 -3.74 -16.25 -15.41
N THR A 27 -2.69 -16.59 -16.14
CA THR A 27 -1.30 -16.12 -15.91
C THR A 27 -1.21 -14.60 -15.82
N SER A 28 -1.97 -13.89 -16.67
CA SER A 28 -1.94 -12.43 -16.69
C SER A 28 -2.62 -11.84 -15.45
N THR A 29 -3.75 -12.42 -15.00
CA THR A 29 -4.47 -11.97 -13.80
C THR A 29 -3.62 -12.22 -12.56
N ARG A 30 -2.98 -13.39 -12.55
CA ARG A 30 -2.06 -13.82 -11.49
C ARG A 30 -0.90 -12.83 -11.34
N GLY A 31 -0.31 -12.38 -12.44
CA GLY A 31 0.73 -11.35 -12.43
C GLY A 31 0.27 -10.00 -11.86
N VAL A 32 -0.96 -9.55 -12.16
CA VAL A 32 -1.50 -8.30 -11.61
C VAL A 32 -1.65 -8.37 -10.10
N TRP A 33 -2.26 -9.44 -9.59
CA TRP A 33 -2.44 -9.61 -8.14
C TRP A 33 -1.12 -9.81 -7.41
N LEU A 34 -0.16 -10.48 -8.04
CA LEU A 34 1.19 -10.62 -7.51
C LEU A 34 1.90 -9.28 -7.40
N ILE A 35 1.87 -8.44 -8.44
CA ILE A 35 2.45 -7.09 -8.40
C ILE A 35 1.78 -6.26 -7.31
N LEU A 36 0.45 -6.26 -7.24
CA LEU A 36 -0.27 -5.52 -6.21
C LEU A 36 0.19 -5.93 -4.80
N ALA A 37 0.28 -7.25 -4.55
CA ALA A 37 0.69 -7.78 -3.26
C ALA A 37 2.16 -7.45 -2.95
N LEU A 38 3.05 -7.55 -3.93
CA LEU A 38 4.48 -7.26 -3.78
C LEU A 38 4.75 -5.77 -3.57
N VAL A 39 4.15 -4.88 -4.37
CA VAL A 39 4.30 -3.43 -4.21
C VAL A 39 3.84 -3.02 -2.82
N ASN A 40 2.69 -3.52 -2.38
CA ASN A 40 2.22 -3.23 -1.04
C ASN A 40 3.07 -3.92 0.03
N GLY A 41 3.66 -5.09 -0.22
CA GLY A 41 4.51 -5.79 0.76
C GLY A 41 5.87 -5.12 0.94
N PHE A 42 6.52 -4.74 -0.16
CA PHE A 42 7.88 -4.17 -0.17
C PHE A 42 7.99 -2.80 0.49
N GLY A 43 6.88 -2.08 0.69
CA GLY A 43 6.95 -0.82 1.46
C GLY A 43 7.41 -1.00 2.91
N VAL A 44 7.47 -2.23 3.46
CA VAL A 44 8.13 -2.52 4.74
C VAL A 44 9.63 -2.15 4.72
N ILE A 45 10.30 -2.28 3.57
CA ILE A 45 11.72 -1.93 3.42
C ILE A 45 11.94 -0.43 3.65
N PHE A 46 10.94 0.38 3.30
CA PHE A 46 10.99 1.83 3.40
C PHE A 46 10.40 2.35 4.72
N PHE A 47 9.97 1.45 5.62
CA PHE A 47 9.44 1.81 6.93
C PHE A 47 10.35 2.75 7.74
N PRO A 48 11.68 2.53 7.81
CA PRO A 48 12.56 3.44 8.55
C PRO A 48 12.55 4.88 8.00
N LEU A 49 12.39 5.04 6.68
CA LEU A 49 12.32 6.36 6.03
C LEU A 49 10.98 7.05 6.30
N ASN A 50 9.88 6.29 6.29
CA ASN A 50 8.55 6.81 6.64
C ASN A 50 8.50 7.30 8.09
N TYR A 51 9.23 6.65 9.01
CA TYR A 51 9.31 7.06 10.41
C TYR A 51 10.03 8.41 10.59
N ILE A 52 11.08 8.68 9.81
CA ILE A 52 11.85 9.94 9.86
C ILE A 52 10.99 11.13 9.39
N TRP A 53 10.04 10.90 8.48
CA TRP A 53 9.18 11.95 7.93
C TRP A 53 7.87 12.16 8.71
N GLY A 54 7.73 11.46 9.85
CA GLY A 54 6.88 11.80 10.99
C GLY A 54 5.61 12.58 10.66
N SER A 55 4.62 11.90 10.08
CA SER A 55 3.28 12.47 9.86
C SER A 55 2.32 11.40 9.33
N GLY A 56 1.27 11.11 10.09
CA GLY A 56 0.22 10.21 9.65
C GLY A 56 -0.68 9.75 10.79
N ASP A 57 -1.58 8.82 10.46
CA ASP A 57 -2.57 8.30 11.43
C ASP A 57 -1.89 7.65 12.64
N LEU A 58 -0.75 6.97 12.46
CA LEU A 58 -0.05 6.30 13.55
C LEU A 58 0.53 7.28 14.57
N THR A 59 1.13 8.39 14.11
CA THR A 59 1.57 9.49 14.98
C THR A 59 0.40 10.07 15.79
N PHE A 60 -0.75 10.25 15.13
CA PHE A 60 -1.93 10.82 15.76
C PHE A 60 -2.57 9.87 16.79
N ILE A 61 -2.63 8.57 16.48
CA ILE A 61 -3.09 7.52 17.40
C ILE A 61 -2.12 7.38 18.57
N ALA A 62 -0.80 7.41 18.32
CA ALA A 62 0.24 7.36 19.34
C ALA A 62 0.10 8.50 20.35
N TYR A 63 -0.13 9.72 19.86
CA TYR A 63 -0.39 10.89 20.69
C TYR A 63 -1.62 10.69 21.60
N HIS A 64 -2.74 10.22 21.05
CA HIS A 64 -3.96 9.99 21.83
C HIS A 64 -3.82 8.87 22.86
N LEU A 65 -3.12 7.78 22.51
CA LEU A 65 -2.87 6.64 23.39
C LEU A 65 -1.70 6.87 24.35
N ARG A 66 -1.02 8.04 24.26
CA ARG A 66 0.19 8.37 25.02
C ARG A 66 1.26 7.27 24.95
N THR A 67 1.43 6.71 23.77
CA THR A 67 2.38 5.61 23.50
C THR A 67 3.36 6.00 22.41
N SER A 68 4.39 5.18 22.21
CA SER A 68 5.30 5.36 21.08
C SER A 68 4.64 4.93 19.78
N GLU A 69 4.82 5.72 18.73
CA GLU A 69 4.41 5.35 17.37
C GLU A 69 5.05 4.03 16.93
N VAL A 70 6.28 3.73 17.37
CA VAL A 70 6.98 2.47 17.08
C VAL A 70 6.16 1.27 17.57
N TRP A 71 5.60 1.34 18.78
CA TRP A 71 4.81 0.25 19.34
C TRP A 71 3.54 -0.03 18.55
N LEU A 72 2.97 1.00 17.92
CA LEU A 72 1.81 0.86 17.05
C LEU A 72 2.21 0.35 15.67
N ALA A 73 3.33 0.82 15.11
CA ALA A 73 3.74 0.52 13.75
C ALA A 73 4.33 -0.90 13.59
N VAL A 74 5.15 -1.36 14.55
CA VAL A 74 5.84 -2.65 14.48
C VAL A 74 4.90 -3.83 14.20
N PRO A 75 3.74 -3.98 14.87
CA PRO A 75 2.80 -5.06 14.55
C PRO A 75 2.31 -5.04 13.10
N TYR A 76 2.00 -3.86 12.53
CA TYR A 76 1.56 -3.75 11.14
C TYR A 76 2.68 -4.16 10.18
N GLU A 77 3.90 -3.70 10.43
CA GLU A 77 5.05 -4.01 9.57
C GLU A 77 5.46 -5.49 9.67
N LEU A 78 5.30 -6.12 10.84
CA LEU A 78 5.50 -7.56 10.99
C LEU A 78 4.47 -8.36 10.17
N LEU A 79 3.19 -7.99 10.23
CA LEU A 79 2.15 -8.67 9.46
C LEU A 79 2.32 -8.44 7.94
N ARG A 80 2.74 -7.23 7.55
CA ARG A 80 3.06 -6.87 6.17
C ARG A 80 4.27 -7.64 5.65
N GLY A 81 5.36 -7.68 6.43
CA GLY A 81 6.57 -8.43 6.14
C GLY A 81 6.33 -9.94 6.07
N GLY A 82 5.48 -10.47 6.96
CA GLY A 82 5.02 -11.86 6.91
C GLY A 82 4.27 -12.17 5.61
N GLY A 83 3.40 -11.27 5.16
CA GLY A 83 2.74 -11.38 3.86
C GLY A 83 3.73 -11.36 2.69
N LEU A 84 4.70 -10.44 2.69
CA LEU A 84 5.77 -10.40 1.68
C LEU A 84 6.57 -11.70 1.63
N LEU A 85 6.97 -12.23 2.79
CA LEU A 85 7.67 -13.51 2.88
C LEU A 85 6.81 -14.66 2.34
N ALA A 86 5.52 -14.73 2.70
CA ALA A 86 4.61 -15.74 2.18
C ALA A 86 4.44 -15.68 0.66
N ILE A 87 4.43 -14.47 0.08
CA ILE A 87 4.39 -14.28 -1.37
C ILE A 87 5.69 -14.78 -2.01
N LEU A 88 6.85 -14.36 -1.52
CA LEU A 88 8.15 -14.72 -2.09
C LEU A 88 8.44 -16.21 -1.97
N LEU A 89 8.11 -16.82 -0.83
CA LEU A 89 8.23 -18.27 -0.60
C LEU A 89 7.22 -19.06 -1.45
N GLY A 90 6.06 -18.46 -1.76
CA GLY A 90 5.05 -19.04 -2.63
C GLY A 90 5.39 -19.03 -4.13
N LEU A 91 6.51 -18.42 -4.53
CA LEU A 91 7.07 -18.50 -5.88
C LEU A 91 8.07 -19.66 -5.97
N GLU A 92 7.88 -20.51 -6.98
CA GLU A 92 8.52 -21.83 -7.10
C GLU A 92 10.02 -21.73 -7.36
N THR A 93 10.46 -20.72 -8.11
CA THR A 93 11.87 -20.59 -8.50
C THR A 93 12.48 -19.24 -8.11
N TRP A 94 13.79 -19.24 -7.84
CA TRP A 94 14.54 -18.01 -7.57
C TRP A 94 14.50 -17.01 -8.73
N ARG A 95 14.50 -17.53 -9.97
CA ARG A 95 14.38 -16.70 -11.18
C ARG A 95 13.03 -15.99 -11.26
N GLU A 96 11.93 -16.65 -10.87
CA GLU A 96 10.62 -15.99 -10.78
C GLU A 96 10.59 -14.92 -9.71
N ARG A 97 11.18 -15.18 -8.53
CA ARG A 97 11.28 -14.17 -7.46
C ARG A 97 11.95 -12.90 -7.98
N LEU A 98 13.14 -13.02 -8.57
CA LEU A 98 13.88 -11.89 -9.13
C LEU A 98 13.11 -11.16 -10.25
N ARG A 99 12.39 -11.90 -11.11
CA ARG A 99 11.57 -11.33 -12.18
C ARG A 99 10.51 -10.37 -11.65
N TRP A 100 9.92 -10.64 -10.49
CA TRP A 100 8.84 -9.84 -9.91
C TRP A 100 9.33 -8.79 -8.89
N VAL A 101 10.51 -8.99 -8.29
CA VAL A 101 11.11 -8.03 -7.35
C VAL A 101 11.34 -6.68 -8.02
N ASN A 102 12.00 -6.64 -9.19
CA ASN A 102 12.35 -5.37 -9.83
C ASN A 102 11.12 -4.51 -10.19
N PRO A 103 10.09 -5.03 -10.89
CA PRO A 103 8.87 -4.27 -11.17
C PRO A 103 8.15 -3.83 -9.90
N ALA A 104 8.15 -4.67 -8.85
CA ALA A 104 7.51 -4.33 -7.60
C ALA A 104 8.24 -3.19 -6.88
N LEU A 105 9.58 -3.20 -6.84
CA LEU A 105 10.38 -2.09 -6.29
C LEU A 105 10.16 -0.78 -7.07
N SER A 106 10.13 -0.83 -8.40
CA SER A 106 9.77 0.34 -9.21
C SER A 106 8.36 0.84 -8.91
N GLY A 107 7.40 -0.08 -8.72
CA GLY A 107 6.03 0.25 -8.30
C GLY A 107 5.98 0.90 -6.92
N VAL A 108 6.82 0.45 -5.97
CA VAL A 108 6.94 1.08 -4.64
C VAL A 108 7.44 2.50 -4.77
N LEU A 109 8.53 2.73 -5.50
CA LEU A 109 9.09 4.08 -5.71
C LEU A 109 8.06 5.03 -6.34
N LEU A 110 7.32 4.55 -7.34
CA LEU A 110 6.24 5.33 -7.95
C LEU A 110 5.11 5.62 -6.97
N THR A 111 4.73 4.63 -6.16
CA THR A 111 3.71 4.80 -5.11
C THR A 111 4.17 5.83 -4.08
N MET A 112 5.42 5.77 -3.63
CA MET A 112 5.99 6.74 -2.69
C MET A 112 6.02 8.15 -3.28
N ALA A 113 6.47 8.31 -4.53
CA ALA A 113 6.48 9.62 -5.20
C ALA A 113 5.06 10.20 -5.33
N ALA A 114 4.08 9.38 -5.71
CA ALA A 114 2.69 9.80 -5.81
C ALA A 114 2.08 10.14 -4.44
N LEU A 115 2.40 9.37 -3.41
CA LEU A 115 1.99 9.64 -2.03
C LEU A 115 2.55 10.96 -1.52
N SER A 116 3.83 11.27 -1.78
CA SER A 116 4.43 12.54 -1.37
C SER A 116 3.74 13.75 -2.01
N LEU A 117 3.37 13.66 -3.29
CA LEU A 117 2.62 14.72 -3.98
C LEU A 117 1.21 14.88 -3.43
N LEU A 118 0.53 13.77 -3.15
CA LEU A 118 -0.83 13.78 -2.58
C LEU A 118 -0.84 14.29 -1.14
N ASP A 119 0.17 13.94 -0.34
CA ASP A 119 0.31 14.41 1.03
C ASP A 119 0.47 15.94 1.06
N GLN A 120 1.29 16.52 0.17
CA GLN A 120 1.39 17.98 0.03
C GLN A 120 0.04 18.63 -0.33
N ALA A 121 -0.69 18.06 -1.29
CA ALA A 121 -2.00 18.57 -1.69
C ALA A 121 -3.00 18.53 -0.52
N VAL A 122 -2.94 17.48 0.30
CA VAL A 122 -3.88 17.27 1.40
C VAL A 122 -3.54 18.12 2.60
N ARG A 123 -2.27 18.26 2.96
CA ARG A 123 -1.83 19.25 3.95
C ARG A 123 -2.29 20.65 3.57
N THR A 124 -2.10 21.03 2.30
CA THR A 124 -2.56 22.32 1.78
C THR A 124 -4.08 22.46 1.92
N GLY A 125 -4.85 21.44 1.56
CA GLY A 125 -6.30 21.42 1.70
C GLY A 125 -6.80 21.48 3.15
N VAL A 126 -6.11 20.80 4.08
CA VAL A 126 -6.41 20.85 5.52
C VAL A 126 -6.13 22.24 6.09
N VAL A 127 -4.97 22.84 5.75
CA VAL A 127 -4.62 24.21 6.18
C VAL A 127 -5.62 25.24 5.65
N GLN A 128 -6.16 25.03 4.45
CA GLN A 128 -7.22 25.85 3.86
C GLN A 128 -8.62 25.61 4.47
N GLY A 129 -8.74 24.74 5.48
CA GLY A 129 -10.01 24.46 6.15
C GLY A 129 -11.01 23.65 5.31
N ASN A 130 -10.53 22.95 4.28
CA ASN A 130 -11.41 22.18 3.40
C ASN A 130 -11.96 20.93 4.12
N ARG A 131 -13.28 20.91 4.35
CA ARG A 131 -13.99 19.84 5.06
C ARG A 131 -13.87 18.47 4.39
N PHE A 132 -13.59 18.41 3.09
CA PHE A 132 -13.38 17.14 2.37
C PHE A 132 -12.13 16.41 2.87
N PHE A 133 -11.06 17.15 3.15
CA PHE A 133 -9.81 16.63 3.70
C PHE A 133 -9.83 16.51 5.23
N ALA A 134 -10.84 17.08 5.90
CA ALA A 134 -11.02 17.02 7.35
C ALA A 134 -11.79 15.77 7.84
N SER A 135 -12.23 14.87 6.95
CA SER A 135 -13.25 13.86 7.28
C SER A 135 -12.72 12.44 7.54
N VAL A 136 -13.35 11.78 8.54
CA VAL A 136 -13.48 10.36 8.94
C VAL A 136 -12.32 9.36 8.71
N ALA A 137 -11.61 9.39 7.59
CA ALA A 137 -10.44 8.56 7.30
C ALA A 137 -9.10 9.19 7.70
N GLY A 138 -9.13 10.37 8.35
CA GLY A 138 -7.93 11.05 8.85
C GLY A 138 -6.98 11.50 7.74
N TRP A 139 -5.69 11.58 8.08
CA TRP A 139 -4.63 11.96 7.15
C TRP A 139 -4.39 10.89 6.06
N SER A 140 -5.03 9.71 6.17
CA SER A 140 -4.91 8.61 5.20
C SER A 140 -6.00 8.54 4.13
N ALA A 141 -6.97 9.46 4.10
CA ALA A 141 -7.87 9.59 2.94
C ALA A 141 -7.15 9.62 1.57
N PRO A 142 -6.00 10.31 1.42
CA PRO A 142 -5.26 10.38 0.15
C PRO A 142 -4.57 9.06 -0.19
N VAL A 143 -4.11 8.35 0.85
CA VAL A 143 -3.55 7.00 0.72
C VAL A 143 -4.63 6.06 0.20
N LEU A 144 -5.83 6.11 0.77
CA LEU A 144 -6.97 5.30 0.35
C LEU A 144 -7.40 5.63 -1.09
N VAL A 145 -7.53 6.92 -1.44
CA VAL A 145 -7.86 7.36 -2.80
C VAL A 145 -6.79 6.94 -3.80
N LEU A 146 -5.50 7.11 -3.48
CA LEU A 146 -4.41 6.67 -4.35
C LEU A 146 -4.46 5.16 -4.57
N HIS A 147 -4.63 4.37 -3.52
CA HIS A 147 -4.69 2.93 -3.65
C HIS A 147 -5.92 2.48 -4.44
N LEU A 148 -7.08 3.15 -4.27
CA LEU A 148 -8.27 2.91 -5.08
C LEU A 148 -8.08 3.33 -6.54
N VAL A 149 -7.40 4.45 -6.82
CA VAL A 149 -7.09 4.92 -8.17
C VAL A 149 -6.08 3.99 -8.84
N VAL A 150 -5.03 3.57 -8.13
CA VAL A 150 -4.04 2.60 -8.62
C VAL A 150 -4.74 1.28 -8.91
N LEU A 151 -5.51 0.73 -7.94
CA LEU A 151 -6.29 -0.49 -8.13
C LEU A 151 -7.26 -0.37 -9.32
N GLY A 152 -7.99 0.75 -9.40
CA GLY A 152 -8.92 1.05 -10.49
C GLY A 152 -8.22 1.15 -11.84
N THR A 153 -7.08 1.82 -11.92
CA THR A 153 -6.27 1.95 -13.13
C THR A 153 -5.75 0.59 -13.58
N PHE A 154 -5.25 -0.23 -12.64
CA PHE A 154 -4.85 -1.60 -12.93
C PHE A 154 -6.01 -2.46 -13.45
N VAL A 155 -7.20 -2.36 -12.83
CA VAL A 155 -8.42 -3.06 -13.29
C VAL A 155 -8.89 -2.56 -14.66
N LEU A 156 -8.75 -1.27 -14.96
CA LEU A 156 -9.13 -0.69 -16.26
C LEU A 156 -8.16 -1.09 -17.38
N LEU A 157 -6.85 -1.00 -17.13
CA LEU A 157 -5.82 -1.47 -18.06
C LEU A 157 -5.98 -2.97 -18.34
N TRP A 158 -6.34 -3.73 -17.30
CA TRP A 158 -6.68 -5.13 -17.39
C TRP A 158 -7.90 -5.40 -18.30
N ARG A 159 -9.00 -4.67 -18.08
CA ARG A 159 -10.22 -4.79 -18.92
C ARG A 159 -9.94 -4.44 -20.38
N LYS A 160 -9.10 -3.44 -20.64
CA LYS A 160 -8.71 -3.05 -22.00
C LYS A 160 -7.93 -4.16 -22.70
N ARG A 161 -6.99 -4.82 -22.02
CA ARG A 161 -6.26 -5.96 -22.61
C ARG A 161 -7.16 -7.15 -22.94
N LYS A 162 -8.19 -7.42 -22.15
CA LYS A 162 -9.18 -8.48 -22.44
C LYS A 162 -10.07 -8.21 -23.65
N LYS A 163 -10.27 -6.94 -24.04
CA LYS A 163 -11.06 -6.58 -25.23
C LYS A 163 -10.22 -6.56 -26.52
N ALA A 164 -8.90 -6.63 -26.40
CA ALA A 164 -7.97 -6.60 -27.54
C ALA A 164 -7.58 -8.01 -28.04
N HIS A 165 -8.11 -9.05 -27.40
CA HIS A 165 -8.05 -10.46 -27.80
C HIS A 165 -9.46 -11.00 -27.93
#